data_AF-A0A7K2WIQ9-F1
#
_entry.id   AF-A0A7K2WIQ9-F1
#
_cell.length_a   1.000
_cell.length_b   1.000
_cell.length_c   1.000
_cell.angle_alpha   90.00
_cell.angle_beta   90.00
_cell.angle_gamma   90.00
#
_symmetry.space_group_name_H-M   'P 1'
#
loop_
_entity.id
_entity.type
_entity.pdbx_description
1 polymer ?
#
loop_
_entity_poly.entity_id
_entity_poly.type
_entity_poly.pdbx_seq_one_letter_code
_entity_poly.pdbx_strand_id
1 'polypeptide(L)'
;MLSDAHAPGDPEAATVRNHLALALILAGRHAEALEQFRRIGTHATELPWAYFGDAREEFLNSRRGVRMEVAARVKFFSTPVPPPLPPAPDTTTPAASASAAPPSVFSLAPPSAL
;
A
#
# COMPACT_ATOMS: atom_id res chain seq x y z
N MET A 1 5.00 19.60 -30.46
CA MET A 1 4.06 18.89 -29.57
C MET A 1 3.56 17.64 -30.29
N LEU A 2 4.22 16.49 -30.10
CA LEU A 2 3.90 15.20 -30.77
C LEU A 2 3.44 14.11 -29.78
N SER A 3 3.43 14.41 -28.48
CA SER A 3 3.20 13.39 -27.44
C SER A 3 1.73 13.04 -27.23
N ASP A 4 0.79 13.89 -27.68
CA ASP A 4 -0.62 13.81 -27.31
C ASP A 4 -1.52 13.13 -28.37
N ALA A 5 -0.94 12.64 -29.47
CA ALA A 5 -1.70 12.25 -30.68
C ALA A 5 -1.93 10.74 -30.87
N HIS A 6 -1.80 9.91 -29.84
CA HIS A 6 -1.90 8.46 -30.03
C HIS A 6 -2.98 7.82 -29.17
N ALA A 7 -3.98 7.24 -29.84
CA ALA A 7 -5.02 6.45 -29.21
C ALA A 7 -4.41 5.34 -28.32
N PRO A 8 -5.04 5.03 -27.16
CA PRO A 8 -4.65 3.88 -26.36
C PRO A 8 -4.86 2.60 -27.19
N GLY A 9 -3.78 2.06 -27.74
CA GLY A 9 -3.81 0.90 -28.65
C GLY A 9 -3.01 1.08 -29.94
N ASP A 10 -2.49 2.28 -30.22
CA ASP A 10 -1.63 2.48 -31.40
C ASP A 10 -0.28 1.75 -31.23
N PRO A 11 0.07 0.80 -32.12
CA PRO A 11 1.31 0.03 -32.05
C PRO A 11 2.58 0.89 -32.17
N GLU A 12 2.54 2.00 -32.92
CA GLU A 12 3.69 2.90 -33.05
C GLU A 12 3.96 3.58 -31.70
N ALA A 13 2.89 4.10 -31.09
CA ALA A 13 2.94 4.73 -29.78
C ALA A 13 3.31 3.74 -28.67
N ALA A 14 2.88 2.48 -28.78
CA ALA A 14 3.27 1.42 -27.85
C ALA A 14 4.78 1.17 -27.93
N THR A 15 5.35 1.11 -29.14
CA THR A 15 6.79 0.92 -29.34
C THR A 15 7.59 2.05 -28.72
N VAL A 16 7.21 3.31 -28.98
CA VAL A 16 7.89 4.49 -28.41
C VAL A 16 7.80 4.50 -26.89
N ARG A 17 6.62 4.20 -26.31
CA ARG A 17 6.43 4.17 -24.85
C ARG A 17 7.28 3.08 -24.19
N ASN A 18 7.40 1.90 -24.81
CA ASN A 18 8.24 0.81 -24.28
C ASN A 18 9.75 1.19 -24.30
N HIS A 19 10.23 1.82 -25.38
CA HIS A 19 11.60 2.34 -25.43
C HIS A 19 11.84 3.46 -24.41
N LEU A 20 10.88 4.38 -24.28
CA LEU A 20 10.96 5.45 -23.29
C LEU A 20 10.99 4.90 -21.85
N ALA A 21 10.20 3.87 -21.55
CA ALA A 21 10.22 3.21 -20.25
C ALA A 21 11.62 2.63 -19.94
N LEU A 22 12.24 1.93 -20.90
CA LEU A 22 13.61 1.42 -20.71
C LEU A 22 14.62 2.55 -20.52
N ALA A 23 14.57 3.61 -21.35
CA ALA A 23 15.47 4.75 -21.21
C ALA A 23 15.37 5.42 -19.83
N LEU A 24 14.15 5.55 -19.28
CA LEU A 24 13.93 6.11 -17.94
C LEU A 24 14.45 5.18 -16.82
N ILE A 25 14.35 3.86 -16.99
CA ILE A 25 14.94 2.88 -16.07
C ILE A 25 16.46 3.05 -16.03
N LEU A 26 17.11 3.08 -17.20
CA LEU A 26 18.56 3.24 -17.33
C LEU A 26 19.05 4.58 -16.78
N ALA A 27 18.23 5.63 -16.86
CA ALA A 27 18.52 6.94 -16.27
C ALA A 27 18.20 7.04 -14.76
N GLY A 28 17.76 5.96 -14.10
CA GLY A 28 17.39 5.96 -12.68
C GLY A 28 16.11 6.74 -12.33
N ARG A 29 15.34 7.14 -13.34
CA ARG A 29 14.11 7.95 -13.22
C ARG A 29 12.88 7.06 -13.02
N HIS A 30 12.91 6.26 -11.95
CA HIS A 30 11.92 5.19 -11.72
C HIS A 30 10.48 5.69 -11.56
N ALA A 31 10.25 6.88 -10.99
CA ALA A 31 8.89 7.43 -10.84
C ALA A 31 8.24 7.72 -12.19
N GLU A 32 9.00 8.24 -13.14
CA GLU A 32 8.51 8.53 -14.50
C GLU A 32 8.39 7.26 -15.33
N ALA A 33 9.32 6.31 -15.16
CA ALA A 33 9.20 4.98 -15.75
C ALA A 33 7.90 4.28 -15.28
N LEU A 34 7.55 4.41 -14.00
CA LEU A 34 6.31 3.85 -13.46
C LEU A 34 5.07 4.42 -14.14
N GLU A 35 5.07 5.72 -14.44
CA GLU A 35 3.99 6.37 -15.17
C GLU A 35 3.89 5.84 -16.61
N GLN A 36 5.01 5.63 -17.30
CA GLN A 36 4.99 4.99 -18.62
C GLN A 36 4.41 3.57 -18.54
N PHE A 37 4.80 2.77 -17.54
CA PHE A 37 4.23 1.42 -17.36
C PHE A 37 2.72 1.42 -17.10
N ARG A 38 2.17 2.46 -16.44
CA ARG A 38 0.72 2.61 -16.28
C ARG A 38 0.03 2.87 -17.60
N ARG A 39 0.62 3.72 -18.45
CA ARG A 39 0.10 4.07 -19.79
C ARG A 39 0.21 2.91 -20.77
N ILE A 40 1.29 2.12 -20.69
CA ILE A 40 1.48 0.92 -21.53
C ILE A 40 0.49 -0.18 -21.13
N GLY A 41 0.19 -0.32 -19.83
CA GLY A 41 -0.74 -1.33 -19.33
C GLY A 41 -0.22 -2.75 -19.55
N THR A 42 -0.89 -3.50 -20.43
CA THR A 42 -0.56 -4.89 -20.79
C THR A 42 0.18 -5.01 -22.13
N HIS A 43 0.36 -3.90 -22.86
CA HIS A 43 0.92 -3.89 -24.21
C HIS A 43 2.46 -3.90 -24.19
N ALA A 44 3.04 -5.04 -23.84
CA ALA A 44 4.47 -5.28 -24.04
C ALA A 44 4.78 -5.48 -25.53
N THR A 45 5.77 -4.77 -26.03
CA THR A 45 6.35 -4.98 -27.38
C THR A 45 7.53 -5.96 -27.30
N GLU A 46 7.98 -6.53 -28.40
CA GLU A 46 9.20 -7.36 -28.38
C GLU A 46 10.43 -6.53 -28.00
N LEU A 47 10.67 -5.45 -28.74
CA LEU A 47 11.70 -4.49 -28.42
C LEU A 47 11.16 -3.42 -27.47
N PRO A 48 11.93 -3.00 -26.45
CA PRO A 48 13.35 -3.30 -26.26
C PRO A 48 13.65 -4.50 -25.35
N TRP A 49 12.62 -5.19 -24.84
CA TRP A 49 12.78 -6.18 -23.78
C TRP A 49 13.51 -7.46 -24.23
N ALA A 50 13.39 -7.81 -25.52
CA ALA A 50 14.10 -8.94 -26.12
C ALA A 50 15.63 -8.81 -26.06
N TYR A 51 16.18 -7.63 -25.77
CA TYR A 51 17.63 -7.48 -25.56
C TYR A 51 18.16 -8.27 -24.36
N PHE A 52 17.30 -8.61 -23.40
CA PHE A 52 17.70 -9.23 -22.14
C PHE A 52 17.15 -10.65 -21.95
N GLY A 53 16.26 -11.12 -22.83
CA GLY A 53 15.64 -12.45 -22.72
C GLY A 53 14.26 -12.51 -23.36
N ASP A 54 13.33 -13.27 -22.73
CA ASP A 54 11.93 -13.26 -23.15
C ASP A 54 11.33 -11.87 -22.92
N ALA A 55 10.81 -11.26 -24.00
CA ALA A 55 10.36 -9.88 -23.97
C ALA A 55 9.22 -9.64 -22.97
N ARG A 56 8.32 -10.63 -22.83
CA ARG A 56 7.15 -10.49 -21.96
C ARG A 56 7.56 -10.63 -20.50
N GLU A 57 8.40 -11.60 -20.19
CA GLU A 57 8.96 -11.80 -18.86
C GLU A 57 9.75 -10.57 -18.43
N GLU A 58 10.65 -10.09 -19.29
CA GLU A 58 11.52 -8.97 -18.96
C GLU A 58 10.75 -7.66 -18.75
N PHE A 59 9.72 -7.40 -19.55
CA PHE A 59 8.79 -6.29 -19.32
C PHE A 59 8.16 -6.35 -17.92
N LEU A 60 7.72 -7.54 -17.49
CA LEU A 60 7.08 -7.73 -16.18
C LEU A 60 8.08 -7.59 -15.03
N ASN A 61 9.31 -8.11 -15.20
CA ASN A 61 10.40 -8.00 -14.25
C ASN A 61 10.81 -6.54 -14.06
N SER A 62 11.06 -5.82 -15.17
CA SER A 62 11.37 -4.39 -15.17
C SER A 62 10.26 -3.58 -14.49
N ARG A 63 8.99 -3.83 -14.81
CA ARG A 63 7.84 -3.17 -14.17
C ARG A 63 7.78 -3.43 -12.66
N ARG A 64 8.13 -4.64 -12.21
CA ARG A 64 8.19 -5.00 -10.79
C ARG A 64 9.34 -4.27 -10.09
N GLY A 65 10.54 -4.29 -10.68
CA GLY A 65 11.72 -3.61 -10.14
C GLY A 65 11.48 -2.12 -9.94
N VAL A 66 10.91 -1.46 -10.95
CA VAL A 66 10.54 -0.03 -10.86
C VAL A 66 9.56 0.25 -9.71
N ARG A 67 8.55 -0.60 -9.50
CA ARG A 67 7.61 -0.44 -8.38
C ARG A 67 8.31 -0.57 -7.03
N MET A 68 9.25 -1.49 -6.90
CA MET A 68 10.03 -1.68 -5.68
C MET A 68 10.92 -0.47 -5.39
N GLU A 69 11.63 0.03 -6.40
CA GLU A 69 12.47 1.25 -6.29
C GLU A 69 11.66 2.48 -5.85
N VAL A 70 10.50 2.69 -6.47
CA VAL A 70 9.61 3.80 -6.08
C VAL A 70 9.10 3.60 -4.65
N ALA A 71 8.66 2.40 -4.28
CA ALA A 71 8.17 2.11 -2.93
C ALA A 71 9.25 2.28 -1.86
N ALA A 72 10.50 1.92 -2.15
CA ALA A 72 11.64 2.11 -1.26
C ALA A 72 11.86 3.60 -0.92
N ARG A 73 11.62 4.50 -1.88
CA ARG A 73 11.78 5.95 -1.70
C ARG A 73 10.64 6.61 -0.90
N VAL A 74 9.45 6.00 -0.86
CA VAL A 74 8.27 6.55 -0.14
C VAL A 74 8.42 6.41 1.38
N LYS A 75 9.20 5.44 1.88
CA LYS A 75 9.27 5.13 3.33
C LYS A 75 10.04 6.14 4.19
N PHE A 76 10.72 7.13 3.62
CA PHE A 76 11.47 8.13 4.40
C PHE A 76 10.61 9.28 4.97
N PHE A 77 9.37 9.48 4.52
CA PHE A 77 8.57 10.66 4.87
C PHE A 77 7.27 10.39 5.63
N SER A 78 7.03 9.15 6.09
CA SER A 78 5.89 8.84 6.95
C SER A 78 6.34 8.63 8.39
N THR A 79 6.47 9.71 9.14
CA THR A 79 6.37 9.66 10.61
C THR A 79 4.96 9.17 10.94
N PRO A 80 4.78 8.11 11.75
CA PRO A 80 3.46 7.76 12.24
C PRO A 80 2.90 8.95 13.00
N VAL A 81 1.78 9.54 12.55
CA VAL A 81 0.98 10.42 13.43
C VAL A 81 0.52 9.52 14.57
N PRO A 82 0.96 9.75 15.82
CA PRO A 82 0.44 8.98 16.94
C PRO A 82 -1.07 9.17 16.98
N PRO A 83 -1.85 8.11 17.29
CA PRO A 83 -3.28 8.27 17.49
C PRO A 83 -3.50 9.40 18.50
N PRO A 84 -4.52 10.26 18.32
CA PRO A 84 -4.82 11.29 19.30
C PRO A 84 -4.95 10.59 20.65
N LEU A 85 -4.12 11.00 21.62
CA LEU A 85 -4.21 10.48 22.97
C LEU A 85 -5.66 10.60 23.40
N PRO A 86 -6.26 9.58 24.05
CA PRO A 86 -7.52 9.77 24.73
C PRO A 86 -7.37 10.99 25.67
N PRO A 87 -8.38 11.87 25.76
CA PRO A 87 -8.33 13.00 26.69
C PRO A 87 -8.04 12.44 28.09
N ALA A 88 -7.04 13.02 28.74
CA ALA A 88 -6.63 12.62 30.08
C ALA A 88 -7.88 12.60 31.00
N PRO A 89 -8.08 11.57 31.84
CA PRO A 89 -9.15 11.60 32.81
C PRO A 89 -8.86 12.75 33.78
N ASP A 90 -9.77 13.72 33.85
CA ASP A 90 -9.79 14.75 34.88
C ASP A 90 -9.91 14.05 36.24
N THR A 91 -8.78 13.79 36.90
CA THR A 91 -8.78 13.34 38.29
C THR A 91 -9.09 14.53 39.18
N THR A 92 -10.37 14.87 39.28
CA THR A 92 -10.92 15.55 40.46
C THR A 92 -11.81 14.57 41.20
N THR A 93 -11.16 13.76 42.03
CA THR A 93 -11.79 13.06 43.15
C THR A 93 -12.00 14.08 44.28
N PRO A 94 -13.17 14.07 44.94
CA PRO A 94 -13.19 13.62 46.33
C PRO A 94 -14.25 12.52 46.47
N ALA A 95 -13.87 11.31 46.87
CA ALA A 95 -13.82 10.88 48.26
C ALA A 95 -15.17 11.06 48.97
N ALA A 96 -16.06 10.07 48.80
CA ALA A 96 -17.13 9.79 49.75
C ALA A 96 -16.98 8.33 50.20
N SER A 97 -16.25 8.17 51.31
CA SER A 97 -16.28 6.95 52.12
C SER A 97 -17.59 6.88 52.90
N ALA A 98 -18.31 5.78 52.74
CA ALA A 98 -19.19 5.20 53.77
C ALA A 98 -19.19 3.69 53.52
N SER A 99 -18.32 2.93 54.18
CA SER A 99 -18.49 2.37 55.53
C SER A 99 -19.52 1.24 55.60
N ALA A 100 -18.97 0.02 55.53
CA ALA A 100 -19.24 -1.14 56.40
C ALA A 100 -20.56 -1.96 56.31
N ALA A 101 -20.40 -3.18 55.74
CA ALA A 101 -20.78 -4.52 56.25
C ALA A 101 -22.26 -4.97 56.31
N PRO A 102 -22.59 -6.29 56.46
CA PRO A 102 -21.81 -7.54 56.27
C PRO A 102 -22.47 -8.55 55.27
N PRO A 103 -21.89 -9.75 55.05
CA PRO A 103 -22.39 -10.74 54.07
C PRO A 103 -23.46 -11.68 54.66
N SER A 104 -24.55 -11.91 53.91
CA SER A 104 -25.52 -12.96 54.23
C SER A 104 -25.17 -14.25 53.49
N VAL A 105 -24.94 -15.29 54.30
CA VAL A 105 -24.58 -16.66 53.94
C VAL A 105 -25.85 -17.50 53.80
N PHE A 106 -25.81 -18.49 52.90
CA PHE A 106 -26.59 -19.74 52.84
C PHE A 106 -28.13 -19.69 52.75
N SER A 107 -28.67 -20.36 51.72
CA SER A 107 -29.82 -21.23 51.92
C SER A 107 -29.75 -22.45 50.99
N LEU A 108 -29.95 -23.62 51.59
CA LEU A 108 -29.84 -24.96 51.06
C LEU A 108 -31.22 -25.64 51.11
N ALA A 109 -31.51 -26.47 50.10
CA ALA A 109 -32.51 -27.56 50.02
C ALA A 109 -33.98 -27.18 49.67
N PRO A 110 -34.83 -28.15 49.22
CA PRO A 110 -34.61 -29.59 48.98
C PRO A 110 -35.01 -30.10 47.57
N PRO A 111 -34.76 -31.40 47.24
CA PRO A 111 -35.28 -32.04 46.03
C PRO A 111 -36.75 -32.47 46.20
N SER A 112 -37.53 -32.46 45.12
CA SER A 112 -38.81 -33.16 45.07
C SER A 112 -38.94 -33.90 43.76
N ALA A 113 -39.15 -35.20 43.92
CA ALA A 113 -39.41 -36.20 42.91
C ALA A 113 -40.80 -36.02 42.29
N LEU A 114 -40.90 -36.32 40.99
CA LEU A 114 -42.01 -37.08 40.39
C LEU A 114 -41.44 -37.94 39.26
#